data_AF-A0A645GK29-F1
#
_entry.id   AF-A0A645GK29-F1
#
_cell.length_a   1.000
_cell.length_b   1.000
_cell.length_c   1.000
_cell.angle_alpha   90.00
_cell.angle_beta   90.00
_cell.angle_gamma   90.00
#
_symmetry.space_group_name_H-M   'P 1'
#
loop_
_entity.id
_entity.type
_entity.pdbx_description
1 polymer ?
#
loop_
_entity_poly.entity_id
_entity_poly.type
_entity_poly.pdbx_seq_one_letter_code
_entity_poly.pdbx_strand_id
1 'polypeptide(L)'
;MGRLWRHADNDSLRPAESYKEMIVLVPDVFCKSFNVEFGFGPSGAIYAPYVLWRTYQEWIGMKTVTIPADMRRILESTYAEQSETGSIAKTKIDVLKRKEILQLSALNSMALAGETYAETSATRYSDITTCPVLLLTKEPYPGSLTRYLLDGSSLDVSLTSIMDTKAIIKKLMQTLIHVPYYIAPRVQTPKESAWLKPFFYISEDEKERIRVAILDESGLIRAQGGLEANDDYFLTYSHVLGYGAKKKREE
;
A
#
# COMPACT_ATOMS: atom_id res chain seq x y z
N MET A 1 -12.73 15.65 3.73
CA MET A 1 -13.94 16.37 4.19
C MET A 1 -15.27 15.77 3.70
N GLY A 2 -15.44 15.33 2.45
CA GLY A 2 -16.76 14.90 1.93
C GLY A 2 -17.47 13.74 2.64
N ARG A 3 -16.82 13.01 3.55
CA ARG A 3 -17.47 11.99 4.41
C ARG A 3 -18.09 12.60 5.67
N LEU A 4 -17.60 13.76 6.13
CA LEU A 4 -18.09 14.46 7.31
C LEU A 4 -19.54 14.88 7.06
N TRP A 5 -20.45 14.38 7.90
CA TRP A 5 -21.89 14.69 7.83
C TRP A 5 -22.49 14.52 6.42
N ARG A 6 -22.01 13.50 5.69
CA ARG A 6 -22.42 13.19 4.30
C ARG A 6 -23.91 12.92 4.13
N HIS A 7 -24.52 12.28 5.15
CA HIS A 7 -25.90 11.80 5.14
C HIS A 7 -26.71 12.57 6.18
N ALA A 8 -27.71 13.30 5.69
CA ALA A 8 -28.62 14.11 6.51
C ALA A 8 -29.56 13.24 7.37
N ASP A 9 -29.84 12.00 6.94
CA ASP A 9 -30.68 11.06 7.68
C ASP A 9 -30.14 10.73 9.08
N ASN A 10 -28.84 10.96 9.30
CA ASN A 10 -28.19 10.74 10.59
C ASN A 10 -28.24 11.99 11.50
N ASP A 11 -28.78 13.13 11.06
CA ASP A 11 -28.78 14.42 11.79
C ASP A 11 -29.40 14.30 13.18
N SER A 12 -30.53 13.59 13.30
CA SER A 12 -31.21 13.36 14.59
C SER A 12 -30.46 12.43 15.55
N LEU A 13 -29.52 11.63 15.05
CA LEU A 13 -28.76 10.66 15.84
C LEU A 13 -27.42 11.21 16.33
N ARG A 14 -26.99 12.39 15.84
CA ARG A 14 -25.72 12.97 16.26
C ARG A 14 -25.85 13.54 17.69
N PRO A 15 -24.83 13.36 18.54
CA PRO A 15 -24.80 14.01 19.85
C PRO A 15 -24.97 15.53 19.71
N ALA A 16 -25.72 16.15 20.63
CA ALA A 16 -26.06 17.57 20.57
C ALA A 16 -24.83 18.50 20.54
N GLU A 17 -23.72 18.08 21.12
CA GLU A 17 -22.46 18.83 21.16
C GLU A 17 -21.60 18.66 19.89
N SER A 18 -22.02 17.81 18.95
CA SER A 18 -21.27 17.59 17.71
C SER A 18 -21.48 18.73 16.72
N TYR A 19 -20.38 19.21 16.13
CA TYR A 19 -20.39 20.16 15.02
C TYR A 19 -19.57 19.65 13.84
N LYS A 20 -19.73 20.29 12.69
CA LYS A 20 -19.02 19.93 11.45
C LYS A 20 -17.58 20.43 11.53
N GLU A 21 -16.71 19.63 12.14
CA GLU A 21 -15.30 19.94 12.28
C GLU A 21 -14.38 18.97 11.53
N MET A 22 -13.22 19.49 11.14
CA MET A 22 -12.13 18.72 10.56
C MET A 22 -10.85 19.16 11.23
N ILE A 23 -10.16 18.21 11.86
CA ILE A 23 -8.84 18.43 12.44
C ILE A 23 -7.80 18.02 11.40
N VAL A 24 -6.94 18.96 11.01
CA VAL A 24 -5.83 18.71 10.09
C VAL A 24 -4.56 18.60 10.91
N LEU A 25 -3.89 17.46 10.81
CA LEU A 25 -2.58 17.25 11.43
C LEU A 25 -1.50 17.81 10.50
N VAL A 26 -0.63 18.66 11.04
CA VAL A 26 0.44 19.33 10.29
C VAL A 26 1.75 19.12 11.06
N PRO A 27 2.89 18.86 10.38
CA PRO A 27 4.19 18.85 11.05
C PRO A 27 4.52 20.23 11.62
N ASP A 28 5.51 20.30 12.52
CA ASP A 28 6.02 21.59 13.00
C ASP A 28 6.86 22.28 11.90
N VAL A 29 6.16 22.95 11.00
CA VAL A 29 6.71 23.74 9.89
C VAL A 29 7.38 25.04 10.34
N PHE A 30 7.18 25.47 11.60
CA PHE A 30 7.83 26.67 12.15
C PHE A 30 9.20 26.34 12.76
N CYS A 31 9.54 25.05 12.87
CA CYS A 31 10.87 24.62 13.25
C CYS A 31 11.91 25.18 12.27
N LYS A 32 12.99 25.79 12.78
CA LYS A 32 14.07 26.37 11.96
C LYS A 32 14.74 25.37 11.01
N SER A 33 14.66 24.08 11.33
CA SER A 33 15.20 22.99 10.51
C SER A 33 14.18 22.37 9.56
N PHE A 34 12.96 22.93 9.45
CA PHE A 34 11.95 22.40 8.54
C PHE A 34 12.44 22.51 7.09
N ASN A 35 12.59 21.35 6.45
CA ASN A 35 12.95 21.23 5.06
C ASN A 35 11.76 20.66 4.31
N VAL A 36 11.21 21.40 3.34
CA VAL A 36 10.05 20.96 2.54
C VAL A 36 10.24 19.57 1.93
N GLU A 37 11.47 19.21 1.53
CA GLU A 37 11.78 17.93 0.90
C GLU A 37 11.49 16.72 1.82
N PHE A 38 11.72 16.85 3.13
CA PHE A 38 11.64 15.73 4.08
C PHE A 38 10.72 15.99 5.28
N GLY A 39 10.34 17.23 5.53
CA GLY A 39 9.65 17.69 6.74
C GLY A 39 8.21 17.21 6.88
N PHE A 40 7.61 16.74 5.78
CA PHE A 40 6.30 16.08 5.80
C PHE A 40 6.35 14.59 6.18
N GLY A 41 7.55 14.05 6.42
CA GLY A 41 7.73 12.67 6.89
C GLY A 41 7.09 11.64 5.97
N PRO A 42 6.40 10.61 6.50
CA PRO A 42 5.77 9.56 5.70
C PRO A 42 4.78 10.07 4.64
N SER A 43 4.08 11.18 4.91
CA SER A 43 3.17 11.77 3.93
C SER A 43 3.91 12.28 2.69
N GLY A 44 5.15 12.78 2.85
CA GLY A 44 6.00 13.24 1.74
C GLY A 44 6.56 12.11 0.87
N ALA A 45 6.49 10.86 1.34
CA ALA A 45 6.80 9.68 0.53
C ALA A 45 5.63 9.25 -0.38
N ILE A 46 4.40 9.66 -0.04
CA ILE A 46 3.18 9.31 -0.78
C ILE A 46 2.75 10.46 -1.69
N TYR A 47 2.82 11.69 -1.17
CA TYR A 47 2.44 12.90 -1.88
C TYR A 47 3.68 13.74 -2.15
N ALA A 48 3.71 14.37 -3.32
CA ALA A 48 4.76 15.32 -3.68
C ALA A 48 4.92 16.39 -2.58
N PRO A 49 6.12 16.56 -1.98
CA PRO A 49 6.31 17.51 -0.89
C PRO A 49 5.97 18.96 -1.25
N TYR A 50 6.19 19.36 -2.52
CA TYR A 50 5.75 20.66 -3.03
C TYR A 50 4.24 20.86 -2.93
N VAL A 51 3.44 19.84 -3.27
CA VAL A 51 1.97 19.92 -3.21
C VAL A 51 1.49 19.98 -1.76
N LEU A 52 2.13 19.22 -0.86
CA LEU A 52 1.85 19.29 0.58
C LEU A 52 2.18 20.68 1.14
N TRP A 53 3.28 21.28 0.71
CA TRP A 53 3.65 22.65 1.09
C TRP A 53 2.64 23.69 0.62
N ARG A 54 2.25 23.66 -0.66
CA ARG A 54 1.22 24.54 -1.20
C ARG A 54 -0.12 24.36 -0.48
N THR A 55 -0.50 23.11 -0.21
CA THR A 55 -1.71 22.79 0.55
C THR A 55 -1.61 23.37 1.97
N TYR A 56 -0.48 23.22 2.64
CA TYR A 56 -0.29 23.83 3.95
C TYR A 56 -0.46 25.36 3.91
N GLN A 57 0.18 26.04 2.94
CA GLN A 57 0.10 27.50 2.80
C GLN A 57 -1.32 28.00 2.55
N GLU A 58 -2.12 27.28 1.76
CA GLU A 58 -3.51 27.64 1.53
C GLU A 58 -4.38 27.42 2.78
N TRP A 59 -4.05 26.44 3.62
CA TRP A 59 -4.90 26.07 4.76
C TRP A 59 -4.47 26.73 6.08
N ILE A 60 -3.22 27.15 6.23
CA ILE A 60 -2.70 27.75 7.46
C ILE A 60 -3.41 29.08 7.75
N GLY A 61 -4.26 29.07 8.78
CA GLY A 61 -5.07 30.22 9.18
C GLY A 61 -6.53 30.16 8.75
N MET A 62 -6.93 29.20 7.91
CA MET A 62 -8.35 28.96 7.63
C MET A 62 -9.03 28.31 8.83
N LYS A 63 -10.01 29.03 9.42
CA LYS A 63 -10.81 28.53 10.56
C LYS A 63 -12.15 27.92 10.13
N THR A 64 -12.64 28.31 8.97
CA THR A 64 -13.96 27.91 8.45
C THR A 64 -13.87 27.71 6.94
N VAL A 65 -14.56 26.69 6.43
CA VAL A 65 -14.66 26.41 5.00
C VAL A 65 -16.13 26.28 4.62
N THR A 66 -16.56 27.08 3.65
CA THR A 66 -17.93 27.08 3.14
C THR A 66 -18.03 26.17 1.92
N ILE A 67 -18.83 25.12 2.00
CA ILE A 67 -19.02 24.17 0.90
C ILE A 67 -20.36 24.44 0.21
N PRO A 68 -20.40 24.61 -1.14
CA PRO A 68 -19.30 24.42 -2.10
C PRO A 68 -18.44 25.66 -2.39
N ALA A 69 -18.79 26.84 -1.85
CA ALA A 69 -18.24 28.13 -2.27
C ALA A 69 -16.71 28.22 -2.26
N ASP A 70 -16.05 27.68 -1.23
CA ASP A 70 -14.59 27.73 -1.09
C ASP A 70 -13.85 26.63 -1.85
N MET A 71 -14.53 25.57 -2.30
CA MET A 71 -13.86 24.38 -2.87
C MET A 71 -13.00 24.72 -4.08
N ARG A 72 -13.56 25.48 -5.03
CA ARG A 72 -12.86 25.85 -6.25
C ARG A 72 -11.64 26.72 -5.94
N ARG A 73 -11.82 27.74 -5.10
CA ARG A 73 -10.76 28.65 -4.70
C ARG A 73 -9.59 27.90 -4.05
N ILE A 74 -9.86 27.04 -3.07
CA ILE A 74 -8.82 26.28 -2.37
C ILE A 74 -8.05 25.38 -3.36
N LEU A 75 -8.78 24.68 -4.25
CA LEU A 75 -8.15 23.80 -5.24
C LEU A 75 -7.28 24.58 -6.22
N GLU A 76 -7.83 25.63 -6.83
CA GLU A 76 -7.13 26.42 -7.84
C GLU A 76 -5.93 27.16 -7.25
N SER A 77 -6.05 27.75 -6.06
CA SER A 77 -4.94 28.44 -5.37
C SER A 77 -3.81 27.49 -4.96
N THR A 78 -4.12 26.24 -4.61
CA THR A 78 -3.11 25.22 -4.28
C THR A 78 -2.21 24.92 -5.48
N TYR A 79 -2.78 24.88 -6.69
CA TYR A 79 -2.07 24.54 -7.94
C TYR A 79 -1.69 25.75 -8.80
N ALA A 80 -1.99 26.97 -8.34
CA ALA A 80 -1.66 28.19 -9.06
C ALA A 80 -0.14 28.33 -9.26
N GLU A 81 0.25 28.87 -10.40
CA GLU A 81 1.66 29.11 -10.72
C GLU A 81 2.26 30.15 -9.78
N GLN A 82 3.41 29.82 -9.18
CA GLN A 82 4.07 30.65 -8.17
C GLN A 82 5.59 30.62 -8.35
N SER A 83 6.22 31.77 -8.16
CA SER A 83 7.68 31.88 -8.14
C SER A 83 8.21 31.43 -6.80
N GLU A 84 8.83 30.24 -6.77
CA GLU A 84 9.36 29.64 -5.57
C GLU A 84 10.89 29.82 -5.49
N THR A 85 11.44 29.81 -4.29
CA THR A 85 12.89 29.95 -4.06
C THR A 85 13.42 28.83 -3.16
N GLY A 86 14.74 28.64 -3.15
CA GLY A 86 15.41 27.68 -2.26
C GLY A 86 14.95 26.23 -2.45
N SER A 87 14.76 25.52 -1.32
CA SER A 87 14.34 24.11 -1.33
C SER A 87 12.95 23.89 -1.92
N ILE A 88 12.05 24.87 -1.82
CA ILE A 88 10.70 24.78 -2.39
C ILE A 88 10.78 24.73 -3.91
N ALA A 89 11.61 25.58 -4.53
CA ALA A 89 11.83 25.58 -5.97
C ALA A 89 12.34 24.23 -6.48
N LYS A 90 13.27 23.59 -5.76
CA LYS A 90 13.75 22.24 -6.08
C LYS A 90 12.61 21.23 -6.06
N THR A 91 11.82 21.18 -4.99
CA THR A 91 10.68 20.24 -4.91
C THR A 91 9.62 20.48 -5.99
N LYS A 92 9.41 21.73 -6.42
CA LYS A 92 8.55 22.07 -7.56
C LYS A 92 9.09 21.51 -8.87
N ILE A 93 10.40 21.69 -9.13
CA ILE A 93 11.06 21.13 -10.31
C ILE A 93 10.91 19.60 -10.34
N ASP A 94 11.05 18.93 -9.20
CA ASP A 94 10.91 17.47 -9.12
C ASP A 94 9.49 17.02 -9.50
N VAL A 95 8.46 17.76 -9.06
CA VAL A 95 7.05 17.51 -9.47
C VAL A 95 6.86 17.69 -10.97
N LEU A 96 7.42 18.75 -11.55
CA LEU A 96 7.30 19.02 -12.99
C LEU A 96 8.00 17.95 -13.82
N LYS A 97 9.21 17.54 -13.42
CA LYS A 97 9.92 16.41 -14.05
C LYS A 97 9.13 15.12 -13.96
N ARG A 98 8.54 14.82 -12.79
CA ARG A 98 7.73 13.61 -12.62
C ARG A 98 6.49 13.64 -13.50
N LYS A 99 5.82 14.78 -13.60
CA LYS A 99 4.69 14.99 -14.53
C LYS A 99 5.10 14.72 -15.98
N GLU A 100 6.23 15.26 -16.42
CA GLU A 100 6.75 15.06 -17.78
C GLU A 100 7.06 13.58 -18.06
N ILE A 101 7.76 12.90 -17.13
CA ILE A 101 8.04 11.46 -17.23
C ILE A 101 6.74 10.65 -17.36
N LEU A 102 5.73 10.95 -16.55
CA LEU A 102 4.44 10.26 -16.58
C LEU A 102 3.68 10.52 -17.88
N GLN A 103 3.73 11.75 -18.39
CA GLN A 103 3.13 12.10 -19.69
C GLN A 103 3.81 11.34 -20.83
N LEU A 104 5.15 11.33 -20.86
CA LEU A 104 5.93 10.58 -21.86
C LEU A 104 5.68 9.08 -21.77
N SER A 105 5.64 8.53 -20.55
CA SER A 105 5.31 7.11 -20.34
C SER A 105 3.92 6.77 -20.89
N ALA A 106 2.92 7.60 -20.62
CA ALA A 106 1.57 7.40 -21.13
C ALA A 106 1.52 7.45 -22.67
N LEU A 107 2.22 8.41 -23.28
CA LEU A 107 2.33 8.52 -24.74
C LEU A 107 3.01 7.29 -25.36
N ASN A 108 4.08 6.80 -24.74
CA ASN A 108 4.79 5.60 -25.19
C ASN A 108 3.94 4.33 -25.05
N SER A 109 3.14 4.20 -23.98
CA SER A 109 2.18 3.10 -23.83
C SER A 109 1.06 3.10 -24.87
N MET A 110 0.81 4.24 -25.54
CA MET A 110 -0.17 4.35 -26.63
C MET A 110 0.43 4.13 -28.03
N ALA A 111 1.76 4.01 -28.15
CA ALA A 111 2.43 3.80 -29.43
C ALA A 111 2.35 2.33 -29.86
N LEU A 112 1.87 2.07 -31.10
CA LEU A 112 1.67 0.74 -31.69
C LEU A 112 2.95 -0.09 -31.91
N ALA A 113 4.13 0.49 -31.71
CA ALA A 113 5.41 -0.16 -31.95
C ALA A 113 6.43 0.25 -30.87
N GLY A 114 6.54 -0.57 -29.84
CA GLY A 114 7.55 -0.50 -28.79
C GLY A 114 7.54 -1.80 -28.00
N GLU A 115 8.72 -2.30 -27.60
CA GLU A 115 8.82 -3.49 -26.76
C GLU A 115 7.98 -3.31 -25.49
N THR A 116 6.98 -4.17 -25.31
CA THR A 116 6.17 -4.24 -24.11
C THR A 116 7.05 -4.78 -22.98
N TYR A 117 7.66 -3.88 -22.21
CA TYR A 117 8.12 -4.23 -20.87
C TYR A 117 6.94 -4.78 -20.08
N ALA A 118 7.15 -5.93 -19.43
CA ALA A 118 6.25 -6.72 -18.58
C ALA A 118 4.76 -6.34 -18.61
N GLU A 119 3.89 -7.32 -18.91
CA GLU A 119 2.42 -7.21 -18.99
C GLU A 119 1.68 -6.72 -17.72
N THR A 120 2.30 -5.92 -16.85
CA THR A 120 1.56 -4.97 -16.03
C THR A 120 1.04 -3.83 -16.93
N SER A 121 -0.08 -4.07 -17.62
CA SER A 121 -0.93 -3.02 -18.21
C SER A 121 -1.51 -2.14 -17.09
N ALA A 122 -0.65 -1.39 -16.40
CA ALA A 122 -1.02 -0.53 -15.30
C ALA A 122 -1.55 0.80 -15.86
N THR A 123 -2.85 0.86 -16.14
CA THR A 123 -3.55 2.13 -16.43
C THR A 123 -3.59 3.09 -15.22
N ARG A 124 -3.05 2.65 -14.07
CA ARG A 124 -2.78 3.47 -12.89
C ARG A 124 -1.32 3.38 -12.55
N TYR A 125 -0.66 4.53 -12.56
CA TYR A 125 0.68 4.66 -12.02
C TYR A 125 0.63 4.42 -10.49
N SER A 126 1.16 3.28 -10.03
CA SER A 126 1.41 3.02 -8.61
C SER A 126 2.91 3.06 -8.39
N ASP A 127 3.39 3.99 -7.56
CA ASP A 127 4.82 4.09 -7.24
C ASP A 127 5.33 2.86 -6.46
N ILE A 128 4.42 2.10 -5.84
CA ILE A 128 4.78 0.94 -5.01
C ILE A 128 4.20 -0.31 -5.65
N THR A 129 5.08 -1.17 -6.14
CA THR A 129 4.69 -2.49 -6.63
C THR A 129 4.46 -3.42 -5.43
N THR A 130 3.36 -4.17 -5.50
CA THR A 130 2.93 -5.09 -4.43
C THR A 130 2.97 -6.52 -4.92
N CYS A 131 3.04 -7.47 -3.99
CA CYS A 131 2.89 -8.89 -4.28
C CYS A 131 1.91 -9.58 -3.32
N PRO A 132 1.29 -10.68 -3.77
CA PRO A 132 0.43 -11.49 -2.93
C PRO A 132 1.24 -12.32 -1.92
N VAL A 133 0.78 -12.33 -0.67
CA VAL A 133 1.33 -13.09 0.45
C VAL A 133 0.24 -13.98 1.04
N LEU A 134 0.56 -15.26 1.18
CA LEU A 134 -0.24 -16.25 1.87
C LEU A 134 0.42 -16.58 3.22
N LEU A 135 -0.28 -16.33 4.32
CA LEU A 135 0.18 -16.71 5.65
C LEU A 135 -0.49 -18.02 6.07
N LEU A 136 0.32 -18.97 6.52
CA LEU A 136 -0.14 -20.21 7.11
C LEU A 136 0.05 -20.14 8.63
N THR A 137 -0.88 -20.67 9.41
CA THR A 137 -0.80 -20.65 10.88
C THR A 137 0.08 -21.77 11.44
N LYS A 138 0.40 -22.77 10.61
CA LYS A 138 1.25 -23.90 10.98
C LYS A 138 2.13 -24.31 9.81
N GLU A 139 3.37 -24.65 10.12
CA GLU A 139 4.24 -25.31 9.16
C GLU A 139 3.71 -26.71 8.85
N PRO A 140 3.49 -27.07 7.58
CA PRO A 140 3.04 -28.40 7.23
C PRO A 140 4.14 -29.42 7.53
N TYR A 141 3.79 -30.54 8.17
CA TYR A 141 4.70 -31.67 8.30
C TYR A 141 5.21 -32.11 6.91
N PRO A 142 6.47 -32.58 6.80
CA PRO A 142 6.99 -33.11 5.55
C PRO A 142 6.06 -34.17 4.95
N GLY A 143 5.61 -33.97 3.70
CA GLY A 143 4.68 -34.85 3.01
C GLY A 143 3.19 -34.61 3.31
N SER A 144 2.85 -33.72 4.24
CA SER A 144 1.46 -33.34 4.50
C SER A 144 0.86 -32.57 3.32
N LEU A 145 -0.36 -32.94 2.94
CA LEU A 145 -1.17 -32.26 1.94
C LEU A 145 -2.18 -31.29 2.58
N THR A 146 -2.13 -31.11 3.90
CA THR A 146 -2.98 -30.14 4.60
C THR A 146 -2.25 -28.83 4.83
N ARG A 147 -2.92 -27.70 4.61
CA ARG A 147 -2.44 -26.34 4.91
C ARG A 147 -3.40 -25.68 5.88
N TYR A 148 -2.88 -24.96 6.88
CA TYR A 148 -3.71 -24.27 7.86
C TYR A 148 -3.67 -22.77 7.58
N LEU A 149 -4.82 -22.19 7.26
CA LEU A 149 -4.94 -20.80 6.84
C LEU A 149 -5.13 -19.86 8.06
N LEU A 150 -5.03 -18.55 7.81
CA LEU A 150 -5.20 -17.50 8.83
C LEU A 150 -6.57 -17.49 9.50
N ASP A 151 -7.62 -17.93 8.79
CA ASP A 151 -8.98 -17.97 9.33
C ASP A 151 -9.27 -19.21 10.18
N GLY A 152 -8.22 -20.00 10.48
CA GLY A 152 -8.31 -21.25 11.24
C GLY A 152 -8.78 -22.45 10.41
N SER A 153 -9.14 -22.26 9.14
CA SER A 153 -9.55 -23.37 8.28
C SER A 153 -8.34 -24.20 7.82
N SER A 154 -8.58 -25.50 7.62
CA SER A 154 -7.63 -26.41 6.99
C SER A 154 -8.01 -26.67 5.55
N LEU A 155 -7.02 -26.66 4.66
CA LEU A 155 -7.14 -26.88 3.24
C LEU A 155 -6.42 -28.18 2.87
N ASP A 156 -7.15 -29.14 2.31
CA ASP A 156 -6.54 -30.35 1.74
C ASP A 156 -6.22 -30.12 0.26
N VAL A 157 -4.92 -30.07 -0.06
CA VAL A 157 -4.43 -29.85 -1.42
C VAL A 157 -4.29 -31.14 -2.23
N SER A 158 -4.68 -32.29 -1.66
CA SER A 158 -4.75 -33.57 -2.38
C SER A 158 -5.97 -33.69 -3.31
N LEU A 159 -6.98 -32.83 -3.10
CA LEU A 159 -8.22 -32.86 -3.86
C LEU A 159 -7.99 -32.38 -5.30
N THR A 160 -8.28 -33.27 -6.26
CA THR A 160 -7.99 -33.04 -7.69
C THR A 160 -9.23 -32.81 -8.55
N SER A 161 -10.44 -32.86 -7.97
CA SER A 161 -11.64 -32.57 -8.76
C SER A 161 -11.67 -31.10 -9.18
N ILE A 162 -12.28 -30.82 -10.34
CA ILE A 162 -12.43 -29.44 -10.83
C ILE A 162 -13.19 -28.57 -9.83
N MET A 163 -14.19 -29.13 -9.15
CA MET A 163 -15.00 -28.42 -8.17
C MET A 163 -14.19 -28.09 -6.92
N ASP A 164 -13.43 -29.06 -6.40
CA ASP A 164 -12.58 -28.87 -5.23
C ASP A 164 -11.45 -27.87 -5.53
N THR A 165 -10.83 -27.98 -6.70
CA THR A 165 -9.77 -27.07 -7.15
C THR A 165 -10.30 -25.63 -7.20
N LYS A 166 -11.50 -25.40 -7.74
CA LYS A 166 -12.13 -24.08 -7.73
C LYS A 166 -12.44 -23.58 -6.31
N ALA A 167 -12.92 -24.46 -5.43
CA ALA A 167 -13.18 -24.12 -4.04
C ALA A 167 -11.89 -23.73 -3.30
N ILE A 168 -10.80 -24.49 -3.52
CA ILE A 168 -9.47 -24.23 -3.00
C ILE A 168 -8.93 -22.88 -3.49
N ILE A 169 -8.97 -22.63 -4.80
CA ILE A 169 -8.53 -21.35 -5.39
C ILE A 169 -9.29 -20.19 -4.76
N LYS A 170 -10.62 -20.28 -4.68
CA LYS A 170 -11.45 -19.25 -4.07
C LYS A 170 -11.03 -18.98 -2.63
N LYS A 171 -10.79 -20.05 -1.85
CA LYS A 171 -10.37 -19.94 -0.46
C LYS A 171 -9.01 -19.26 -0.33
N LEU A 172 -8.04 -19.70 -1.13
CA LEU A 172 -6.69 -19.13 -1.15
C LEU A 172 -6.74 -17.64 -1.52
N MET A 173 -7.44 -17.28 -2.60
CA MET A 173 -7.59 -15.88 -3.05
C MET A 173 -8.20 -14.98 -1.99
N GLN A 174 -9.18 -15.47 -1.22
CA GLN A 174 -9.80 -14.71 -0.12
C GLN A 174 -8.85 -14.47 1.07
N THR A 175 -7.81 -15.30 1.21
CA THR A 175 -6.81 -15.19 2.28
C THR A 175 -5.52 -14.49 1.87
N LEU A 176 -5.37 -14.13 0.59
CA LEU A 176 -4.18 -13.43 0.11
C LEU A 176 -4.14 -11.99 0.65
N ILE A 177 -2.99 -11.62 1.21
CA ILE A 177 -2.68 -10.27 1.64
C ILE A 177 -1.75 -9.66 0.61
N HIS A 178 -2.05 -8.45 0.12
CA HIS A 178 -1.14 -7.75 -0.80
C HIS A 178 -0.27 -6.78 -0.02
N VAL A 179 1.05 -6.92 -0.17
CA VAL A 179 2.02 -6.08 0.53
C VAL A 179 3.05 -5.50 -0.45
N PRO A 180 3.62 -4.31 -0.16
CA PRO A 180 4.78 -3.80 -0.89
C PRO A 180 5.96 -4.78 -0.89
N TYR A 181 6.68 -4.89 -2.01
CA TYR A 181 7.80 -5.83 -2.15
C TYR A 181 8.84 -5.76 -1.04
N TYR A 182 9.21 -4.55 -0.63
CA TYR A 182 10.28 -4.32 0.33
C TYR A 182 9.94 -4.82 1.76
N ILE A 183 8.66 -5.06 2.06
CA ILE A 183 8.21 -5.70 3.32
C ILE A 183 7.56 -7.07 3.08
N ALA A 184 7.72 -7.65 1.90
CA ALA A 184 7.23 -8.98 1.63
C ALA A 184 8.15 -10.03 2.29
N PRO A 185 7.62 -11.21 2.62
CA PRO A 185 8.46 -12.35 2.96
C PRO A 185 9.37 -12.74 1.79
N ARG A 186 10.44 -13.45 2.11
CA ARG A 186 11.41 -13.97 1.13
C ARG A 186 10.73 -14.77 0.03
N VAL A 187 11.30 -14.72 -1.17
CA VAL A 187 10.89 -15.58 -2.27
C VAL A 187 11.08 -17.03 -1.84
N GLN A 188 10.06 -17.85 -2.10
CA GLN A 188 10.15 -19.27 -1.86
C GLN A 188 10.91 -19.97 -2.98
N THR A 189 11.61 -21.03 -2.62
CA THR A 189 12.20 -21.94 -3.60
C THR A 189 11.10 -22.63 -4.44
N PRO A 190 11.42 -23.11 -5.65
CA PRO A 190 10.48 -23.88 -6.46
C PRO A 190 9.89 -25.11 -5.75
N LYS A 191 10.64 -25.69 -4.80
CA LYS A 191 10.18 -26.84 -3.99
C LYS A 191 9.13 -26.42 -2.96
N GLU A 192 9.36 -25.33 -2.24
CA GLU A 192 8.43 -24.81 -1.22
C GLU A 192 7.11 -24.30 -1.82
N SER A 193 7.15 -23.83 -3.08
CA SER A 193 5.98 -23.31 -3.81
C SER A 193 5.31 -24.33 -4.73
N ALA A 194 5.88 -25.54 -4.91
CA ALA A 194 5.39 -26.55 -5.85
C ALA A 194 3.90 -26.92 -5.65
N TRP A 195 3.42 -26.92 -4.42
CA TRP A 195 2.04 -27.26 -4.08
C TRP A 195 1.01 -26.21 -4.56
N LEU A 196 1.44 -24.99 -4.87
CA LEU A 196 0.56 -23.93 -5.39
C LEU A 196 0.30 -24.06 -6.90
N LYS A 197 1.16 -24.78 -7.65
CA LYS A 197 1.08 -24.92 -9.11
C LYS A 197 -0.29 -25.36 -9.65
N PRO A 198 -1.02 -26.28 -9.00
CA PRO A 198 -2.35 -26.67 -9.47
C PRO A 198 -3.40 -25.55 -9.36
N PHE A 199 -3.17 -24.55 -8.50
CA PHE A 199 -4.14 -23.53 -8.13
C PHE A 199 -3.80 -22.14 -8.70
N PHE A 200 -2.52 -21.85 -8.87
CA PHE A 200 -2.03 -20.56 -9.38
C PHE A 200 -0.94 -20.74 -10.43
N TYR A 201 -0.92 -19.82 -11.37
CA TYR A 201 0.26 -19.60 -12.18
C TYR A 201 1.41 -19.09 -11.30
N ILE A 202 2.54 -19.78 -11.35
CA ILE A 202 3.78 -19.35 -10.68
C ILE A 202 4.68 -18.76 -11.76
N SER A 203 4.82 -17.44 -11.76
CA SER A 203 5.66 -16.73 -12.72
C SER A 203 7.13 -17.14 -12.59
N GLU A 204 7.86 -17.13 -13.70
CA GLU A 204 9.32 -17.27 -13.68
C GLU A 204 9.98 -16.04 -13.04
N ASP A 205 9.34 -14.85 -13.15
CA ASP A 205 9.78 -13.67 -12.40
C ASP A 205 9.47 -13.85 -10.92
N GLU A 206 10.52 -13.89 -10.11
CA GLU A 206 10.42 -13.99 -8.65
C GLU A 206 9.59 -12.89 -8.03
N LYS A 207 9.54 -11.69 -8.63
CA LYS A 207 8.73 -10.59 -8.13
C LYS A 207 7.25 -10.97 -8.17
N GLU A 208 6.77 -11.53 -9.26
CA GLU A 208 5.35 -11.81 -9.44
C GLU A 208 4.83 -13.04 -8.65
N ARG A 209 5.72 -13.83 -8.03
CA ARG A 209 5.33 -15.03 -7.29
C ARG A 209 4.56 -14.71 -6.01
N ILE A 210 3.58 -15.55 -5.69
CA ILE A 210 2.97 -15.57 -4.36
C ILE A 210 4.04 -15.91 -3.33
N ARG A 211 4.12 -15.14 -2.24
CA ARG A 211 4.98 -15.44 -1.08
C ARG A 211 4.19 -16.25 -0.08
N VAL A 212 4.73 -17.35 0.42
CA VAL A 212 4.15 -18.08 1.55
C VAL A 212 5.07 -17.98 2.76
N ALA A 213 4.49 -17.63 3.90
CA ALA A 213 5.17 -17.56 5.17
C ALA A 213 4.31 -18.20 6.27
N ILE A 214 4.94 -18.50 7.41
CA ILE A 214 4.31 -19.09 8.59
C ILE A 214 4.11 -17.98 9.62
N LEU A 215 2.89 -17.84 10.13
CA LEU A 215 2.57 -17.02 11.29
C LEU A 215 2.76 -17.88 12.53
N ASP A 216 3.69 -17.50 13.39
CA ASP A 216 3.88 -18.17 14.68
C ASP A 216 2.89 -17.65 15.74
N GLU A 217 2.82 -18.36 16.87
CA GLU A 217 1.90 -18.03 17.98
C GLU A 217 2.18 -16.65 18.61
N SER A 218 3.39 -16.10 18.42
CA SER A 218 3.74 -14.77 18.90
C SER A 218 3.23 -13.64 18.01
N GLY A 219 2.67 -13.98 16.84
CA GLY A 219 2.24 -13.03 15.82
C GLY A 219 3.38 -12.59 14.90
N LEU A 220 4.55 -13.25 14.94
CA LEU A 220 5.66 -12.99 14.04
C LEU A 220 5.53 -13.85 12.77
N ILE A 221 5.84 -13.26 11.64
CA ILE A 221 5.86 -13.93 10.35
C ILE A 221 7.28 -14.46 10.11
N ARG A 222 7.39 -15.77 9.89
CA ARG A 222 8.63 -16.49 9.64
C ARG A 222 8.60 -17.16 8.28
N ALA A 223 9.75 -17.37 7.70
CA ALA A 223 9.85 -18.25 6.54
C ALA A 223 9.70 -19.72 6.96
N GLN A 224 9.49 -20.59 5.97
CA GLN A 224 9.54 -22.04 6.19
C GLN A 224 10.90 -22.44 6.80
N GLY A 225 10.87 -23.39 7.75
CA GLY A 225 12.00 -23.80 8.57
C GLY A 225 12.32 -22.86 9.74
N GLY A 226 11.40 -21.93 10.10
CA GLY A 226 11.55 -21.02 11.24
C GLY A 226 12.54 -19.87 11.04
N LEU A 227 13.12 -19.76 9.84
CA LEU A 227 14.05 -18.71 9.44
C LEU A 227 13.37 -17.33 9.38
N GLU A 228 14.18 -16.28 9.35
CA GLU A 228 13.67 -14.93 9.17
C GLU A 228 12.94 -14.78 7.83
N ALA A 229 11.80 -14.09 7.87
CA ALA A 229 10.98 -13.89 6.68
C ALA A 229 11.50 -12.74 5.80
N ASN A 230 12.24 -11.78 6.35
CA ASN A 230 12.74 -10.61 5.63
C ASN A 230 14.03 -10.12 6.28
N ASP A 231 14.96 -9.63 5.47
CA ASP A 231 16.31 -9.25 5.92
C ASP A 231 16.30 -7.93 6.68
N ASP A 232 15.47 -6.97 6.27
CA ASP A 232 15.47 -5.60 6.78
C ASP A 232 14.38 -5.34 7.85
N TYR A 233 13.34 -6.16 7.89
CA TYR A 233 12.14 -5.93 8.72
C TYR A 233 11.74 -7.14 9.57
N PHE A 234 11.30 -6.87 10.79
CA PHE A 234 10.47 -7.80 11.56
C PHE A 234 9.03 -7.71 11.06
N LEU A 235 8.54 -8.80 10.49
CA LEU A 235 7.20 -8.91 9.92
C LEU A 235 6.24 -9.51 10.93
N THR A 236 5.07 -8.92 11.10
CA THR A 236 4.06 -9.36 12.07
C THR A 236 2.67 -9.42 11.46
N TYR A 237 1.78 -10.20 12.06
CA TYR A 237 0.35 -10.16 11.74
C TYR A 237 -0.48 -10.28 13.01
N SER A 238 -1.55 -9.49 13.09
CA SER A 238 -2.60 -9.68 14.09
C SER A 238 -3.98 -9.48 13.46
N HIS A 239 -5.01 -10.10 14.03
CA HIS A 239 -6.38 -9.90 13.56
C HIS A 239 -6.90 -8.47 13.77
N VAL A 240 -6.27 -7.70 14.66
CA VAL A 240 -6.69 -6.31 14.97
C VAL A 240 -6.00 -5.30 14.07
N LEU A 241 -4.67 -5.41 13.91
CA LEU A 241 -3.86 -4.43 13.16
C LEU A 241 -3.54 -4.88 11.74
N GLY A 242 -3.79 -6.14 11.39
CA GLY A 242 -3.41 -6.72 10.11
C GLY A 242 -1.91 -6.98 10.00
N TYR A 243 -1.40 -6.91 8.77
CA TYR A 243 0.01 -7.11 8.45
C TYR A 243 0.84 -5.90 8.87
N GLY A 244 1.92 -6.13 9.61
CA GLY A 244 2.83 -5.11 10.11
C GLY A 244 4.28 -5.40 9.70
N ALA A 245 5.06 -4.33 9.59
CA ALA A 245 6.49 -4.40 9.37
C ALA A 245 7.20 -3.36 10.23
N LYS A 246 8.22 -3.77 10.97
CA LYS A 246 9.05 -2.89 11.79
C LYS A 246 10.51 -3.05 11.37
N LYS A 247 11.14 -1.96 10.93
CA LYS A 247 12.55 -1.98 10.50
C LYS A 247 13.41 -2.52 11.64
N LYS A 248 14.29 -3.48 11.33
CA LYS A 248 15.34 -3.90 12.26
C LYS A 248 16.23 -2.68 12.50
N ARG A 249 16.54 -2.37 13.77
CA ARG A 249 17.47 -1.28 14.06
C ARG A 249 18.84 -1.71 13.55
N GLU A 250 19.53 -0.86 12.80
CA GLU A 250 20.95 -1.02 12.51
C GLU A 250 21.67 -0.95 13.88
N GLU A 251 22.41 -2.01 14.22
CA GLU A 251 23.30 -2.05 15.39
C GLU A 251 24.50 -1.12 15.22
#